data_AF-A0A0R1KT41-F1
#
_entry.id   AF-A0A0R1KT41-F1
#
_cell.length_a   1.000
_cell.length_b   1.000
_cell.length_c   1.000
_cell.angle_alpha   90.00
_cell.angle_beta   90.00
_cell.angle_gamma   90.00
#
_symmetry.space_group_name_H-M   'P 1'
#
loop_
_entity.id
_entity.type
_entity.pdbx_description
1 polymer ?
#
loop_
_entity_poly.entity_id
_entity_poly.type
_entity_poly.pdbx_seq_one_letter_code
_entity_poly.pdbx_strand_id
1 'polypeptide(L)' 'MDENLKITLIGLLTLVFGTILASIMASAGFTNMIPGLLSFLVAAIIVLMGFRFTDHHLASKH' A
#
# COMPACT_ATOMS: atom_id res chain seq x y z
N MET A 1 -7.10 17.71 -1.68
CA MET A 1 -7.06 16.75 -2.80
C MET A 1 -8.43 16.14 -2.92
N ASP A 2 -8.97 15.99 -4.13
CA ASP A 2 -10.29 15.36 -4.30
C ASP A 2 -10.29 13.93 -3.75
N GLU A 3 -11.41 13.54 -3.14
CA GLU A 3 -11.53 12.26 -2.45
C GLU A 3 -11.35 11.08 -3.41
N ASN A 4 -11.85 11.21 -4.64
CA ASN A 4 -11.60 10.26 -5.72
C ASN A 4 -10.11 10.13 -6.04
N LEU A 5 -9.39 11.25 -6.15
CA LEU A 5 -7.95 11.25 -6.44
C LEU A 5 -7.15 10.59 -5.31
N LYS A 6 -7.56 10.80 -4.05
CA LYS A 6 -6.97 10.15 -2.88
C LYS A 6 -7.16 8.63 -2.90
N ILE A 7 -8.37 8.15 -3.18
CA ILE A 7 -8.66 6.72 -3.29
C ILE A 7 -7.86 6.09 -4.44
N THR A 8 -7.84 6.74 -5.61
CA THR A 8 -7.06 6.27 -6.76
C THR A 8 -5.57 6.19 -6.44
N LEU A 9 -5.02 7.19 -5.74
CA LEU A 9 -3.61 7.20 -5.37
C LEU A 9 -3.27 6.11 -4.34
N ILE A 10 -4.15 5.88 -3.35
CA ILE A 10 -4.01 4.76 -2.41
C ILE A 10 -4.01 3.43 -3.15
N GLY A 11 -4.95 3.23 -4.08
CA GLY A 11 -5.02 2.03 -4.90
C GLY A 11 -3.76 1.82 -5.76
N LEU A 12 -3.29 2.87 -6.44
CA LEU A 12 -2.10 2.83 -7.28
C LEU A 12 -0.84 2.48 -6.48
N LEU A 13 -0.64 3.13 -5.33
CA LEU A 13 0.52 2.85 -4.47
C LEU A 13 0.46 1.44 -3.91
N THR A 14 -0.72 0.98 -3.49
CA THR A 14 -0.91 -0.40 -3.02
C THR A 14 -0.56 -1.41 -4.10
N LEU A 15 -0.95 -1.15 -5.35
CA LEU A 15 -0.61 -2.01 -6.48
C LEU A 15 0.90 -2.03 -6.72
N VAL A 16 1.55 -0.87 -6.81
CA VAL A 16 3.00 -0.79 -7.06
C VAL A 16 3.80 -1.49 -5.96
N PHE A 17 3.56 -1.17 -4.69
CA PHE A 17 4.29 -1.78 -3.58
C PHE A 17 3.94 -3.25 -3.41
N GLY A 18 2.67 -3.63 -3.57
CA GLY A 18 2.22 -5.02 -3.49
C GLY A 18 2.88 -5.90 -4.55
N THR A 19 2.99 -5.42 -5.78
CA THR A 19 3.68 -6.14 -6.87
C THR A 19 5.17 -6.28 -6.58
N ILE A 20 5.86 -5.23 -6.13
CA ILE A 20 7.29 -5.31 -5.78
C ILE A 20 7.52 -6.35 -4.68
N LEU A 21 6.71 -6.31 -3.62
CA LEU A 21 6.86 -7.21 -2.48
C LEU A 21 6.54 -8.66 -2.88
N ALA A 22 5.50 -8.87 -3.70
CA ALA A 22 5.17 -10.18 -4.26
C ALA A 22 6.29 -10.71 -5.17
N SER A 23 6.92 -9.86 -5.98
CA SER A 23 8.07 -10.23 -6.81
C SER A 23 9.28 -10.64 -5.97
N ILE A 24 9.55 -9.94 -4.87
CA ILE A 24 10.63 -10.31 -3.92
C ILE A 24 10.32 -11.68 -3.29
N MET A 25 9.08 -11.91 -2.84
CA MET A 25 8.66 -13.19 -2.28
C MET A 25 8.78 -14.33 -3.29
N ALA A 26 8.35 -14.11 -4.53
CA ALA A 26 8.51 -15.07 -5.62
C ALA A 26 9.99 -15.38 -5.88
N SER A 27 10.85 -14.36 -5.89
CA SER A 27 12.30 -14.51 -6.05
C SER A 27 12.96 -15.26 -4.89
N ALA A 28 12.38 -15.20 -3.69
CA ALA A 28 12.85 -15.95 -2.52
C ALA A 28 12.36 -17.42 -2.49
N GLY A 29 11.64 -17.86 -3.53
CA GLY A 29 11.13 -19.23 -3.66
C GLY A 29 9.70 -19.42 -3.15
N PHE A 30 9.02 -18.35 -2.70
CA PHE A 30 7.61 -18.41 -2.31
C PHE A 30 6.71 -18.21 -3.53
N THR A 31 6.50 -19.28 -4.30
CA THR A 31 5.66 -19.25 -5.52
C THR A 31 4.17 -19.45 -5.26
N ASN A 32 3.77 -19.69 -4.00
CA ASN A 32 2.37 -19.86 -3.63
C ASN A 32 1.62 -18.53 -3.69
N MET A 33 0.32 -18.59 -4.04
CA MET A 33 -0.54 -17.42 -4.14
C MET A 33 -0.71 -16.68 -2.79
N ILE A 34 -0.66 -17.42 -1.67
CA ILE A 34 -0.86 -16.88 -0.31
C ILE A 34 0.19 -15.80 0.04
N PRO A 35 1.51 -16.05 -0.07
CA PRO A 35 2.55 -15.02 0.10
C PRO A 35 2.34 -13.78 -0.77
N GLY A 36 1.88 -13.97 -2.01
CA GLY A 36 1.53 -12.88 -2.91
C GLY A 36 0.39 -12.04 -2.37
N LEU A 37 -0.73 -12.66 -1.98
CA LEU A 37 -1.88 -11.95 -1.40
C LEU A 37 -1.53 -11.22 -0.09
N LEU A 38 -0.72 -11.85 0.77
CA LEU A 38 -0.23 -11.21 1.99
C LEU A 38 0.63 -9.98 1.69
N SER A 39 1.43 -10.04 0.63
CA SER A 39 2.25 -8.90 0.19
C SER A 39 1.40 -7.69 -0.19
N PHE A 40 0.29 -7.91 -0.91
CA PHE A 40 -0.67 -6.85 -1.23
C PHE A 40 -1.41 -6.33 0.01
N LEU A 41 -1.75 -7.20 0.96
CA LEU A 41 -2.38 -6.78 2.21
C LEU A 41 -1.45 -5.88 3.03
N VAL A 42 -0.18 -6.26 3.16
CA VAL A 42 0.84 -5.47 3.85
C VAL A 42 1.04 -4.11 3.16
N ALA A 43 1.13 -4.09 1.82
CA ALA A 43 1.23 -2.85 1.06
C ALA A 43 0.02 -1.92 1.31
N ALA A 44 -1.19 -2.45 1.31
CA ALA A 44 -2.41 -1.68 1.59
C ALA A 44 -2.39 -1.03 2.97
N ILE A 45 -1.97 -1.79 3.99
CA ILE A 45 -1.86 -1.28 5.37
C ILE A 45 -0.83 -0.16 5.47
N ILE A 46 0.34 -0.31 4.84
CA ILE A 46 1.40 0.70 4.82
C ILE A 46 0.91 1.99 4.17
N VAL A 47 0.29 1.88 2.98
CA VAL A 47 -0.20 3.05 2.25
C VAL A 47 -1.31 3.76 3.03
N LEU A 48 -2.26 3.00 3.60
CA LEU A 48 -3.32 3.57 4.43
C LEU A 48 -2.79 4.26 5.69
N MET A 49 -1.81 3.65 6.38
CA MET A 49 -1.17 4.29 7.52
C MET A 49 -0.42 5.57 7.11
N GLY A 50 0.35 5.53 6.02
CA GLY A 50 1.07 6.70 5.53
C GLY A 50 0.14 7.88 5.19
N PHE A 51 -1.00 7.60 4.58
CA PHE A 51 -2.02 8.62 4.32
C PHE A 51 -2.69 9.11 5.61
N ARG A 52 -3.13 8.22 6.50
CA ARG A 52 -3.72 8.59 7.79
C ARG A 52 -2.81 9.47 8.64
N PHE A 53 -1.50 9.17 8.70
CA PHE A 53 -0.52 9.99 9.40
C PHE A 53 -0.33 11.36 8.74
N THR A 54 -0.32 11.41 7.41
CA THR A 54 -0.22 12.67 6.67
C THR A 54 -1.44 13.57 6.90
N ASP A 55 -2.66 13.00 6.88
CA ASP A 55 -3.88 13.74 7.21
C ASP A 55 -3.86 14.28 8.64
N HIS A 56 -3.42 13.48 9.62
CA HIS A 56 -3.35 13.89 11.03
C HIS A 56 -2.31 15.01 11.24
N HIS A 57 -1.19 14.96 10.53
CA HIS A 57 -0.16 15.99 10.60
C HIS A 57 -0.60 17.33 9.96
N LEU A 58 -1.39 17.26 8.89
CA LEU A 58 -1.98 18.44 8.25
C LEU A 58 -3.10 19.07 9.12
N ALA A 59 -3.88 18.24 9.81
CA ALA A 59 -4.93 18.71 10.74
C ALA A 59 -4.37 19.33 12.03
N SER A 60 -3.22 18.86 12.51
CA SER A 60 -2.57 19.39 13.74
C SER A 60 -1.89 20.77 13.53
N LYS A 61 -1.75 21.23 12.29
CA LYS A 61 -1.07 22.49 11.96
C LYS A 61 -2.01 23.69 11.78
N HIS A 62 -3.30 23.51 12.04
CA HIS A 62 -4.35 24.48 11.77
C HIS A 62 -4.98 25.07 13.03
#